data_AF-A0A1X6ZWH5-F1
#
_entry.id   AF-A0A1X6ZWH5-F1
#
_cell.length_a   1.000
_cell.length_b   1.000
_cell.length_c   1.000
_cell.angle_alpha   90.00
_cell.angle_beta   90.00
_cell.angle_gamma   90.00
#
_symmetry.space_group_name_H-M   'P 1'
#
loop_
_entity.id
_entity.type
_entity.pdbx_description
1 polymer ?
#
loop_
_entity_poly.entity_id
_entity_poly.type
_entity_poly.pdbx_seq_one_letter_code
_entity_poly.pdbx_strand_id
1 'polypeptide(L)' 'MILPLTGLLIGAILGAWRARRHGGGAADMAQWGAAHGVALGVVGLFLLLLVSRLAG' A
#
# COMPACT_ATOMS: atom_id res chain seq x y z
N MET A 1 0.80 -9.93 -11.11
CA MET A 1 0.29 -10.19 -9.74
C MET A 1 1.20 -9.67 -8.63
N ILE A 2 2.53 -9.58 -8.83
CA ILE A 2 3.44 -9.10 -7.77
C ILE A 2 3.29 -7.60 -7.46
N LEU A 3 3.10 -6.74 -8.48
CA LEU A 3 3.09 -5.28 -8.32
C LEU A 3 2.03 -4.75 -7.33
N PRO A 4 0.76 -5.18 -7.37
CA PRO A 4 -0.24 -4.75 -6.38
C PRO A 4 0.09 -5.22 -4.95
N LEU A 5 0.60 -6.45 -4.80
CA LEU A 5 0.94 -7.01 -3.48
C LEU A 5 2.14 -6.30 -2.86
N THR A 6 3.14 -5.96 -3.67
CA THR A 6 4.29 -5.17 -3.23
C THR A 6 3.84 -3.77 -2.79
N GLY A 7 2.99 -3.10 -3.58
CA GLY A 7 2.41 -1.81 -3.21
C GLY A 7 1.64 -1.88 -1.90
N LEU A 8 0.79 -2.92 -1.74
CA LEU A 8 0.00 -3.12 -0.54
C LEU A 8 0.86 -3.31 0.72
N LEU A 9 1.89 -4.15 0.64
CA LEU A 9 2.78 -4.41 1.77
C LEU A 9 3.59 -3.16 2.15
N ILE A 10 4.17 -2.47 1.17
CA ILE A 10 4.93 -1.23 1.41
C ILE A 10 4.02 -0.16 2.02
N GLY A 11 2.82 0.00 1.48
CA GLY A 11 1.84 0.97 1.97
C GLY A 11 1.43 0.66 3.40
N ALA A 12 1.15 -0.60 3.71
CA ALA A 12 0.77 -1.01 5.06
C ALA A 12 1.87 -0.71 6.09
N ILE A 13 3.12 -1.06 5.78
CA ILE A 13 4.27 -0.79 6.66
C ILE A 13 4.46 0.71 6.85
N LEU A 14 4.40 1.49 5.77
CA LEU A 14 4.62 2.94 5.80
C LEU A 14 3.52 3.67 6.57
N GLY A 15 2.26 3.28 6.37
CA GLY A 15 1.11 3.81 7.11
C GLY A 15 1.18 3.50 8.60
N ALA A 16 1.45 2.25 8.97
CA ALA A 16 1.58 1.85 10.37
C ALA A 16 2.75 2.55 11.07
N TRP A 17 3.90 2.65 10.39
CA TRP A 17 5.07 3.39 10.89
C TRP A 17 4.77 4.87 11.08
N ARG A 18 4.07 5.49 10.14
CA ARG A 18 3.69 6.90 10.22
C ARG A 18 2.73 7.14 11.40
N ALA A 19 1.72 6.29 11.59
CA ALA A 19 0.82 6.37 12.75
C ALA A 19 1.59 6.28 14.07
N ARG A 20 2.51 5.31 14.18
CA ARG A 20 3.34 5.15 15.39
C ARG A 20 4.24 6.37 15.66
N ARG A 21 4.78 7.01 14.62
CA ARG A 21 5.55 8.25 14.76
C ARG A 21 4.73 9.44 15.25
N HIS A 22 3.41 9.41 15.08
CA HIS A 22 2.49 10.43 15.58
C HIS A 22 1.85 10.05 16.93
N GLY A 23 2.38 9.03 17.61
CA GLY A 23 1.86 8.57 18.91
C GLY A 23 0.58 7.75 18.84
N GLY A 24 0.17 7.31 17.64
CA GLY A 24 -1.01 6.47 17.45
C GLY A 24 -0.86 5.07 18.05
N GLY A 25 -1.95 4.53 18.58
CA GLY A 25 -2.03 3.19 19.15
C GLY A 25 -2.13 2.09 18.08
N ALA A 26 -2.33 0.85 18.51
CA ALA A 26 -2.45 -0.29 17.61
C ALA A 26 -3.61 -0.14 16.60
N ALA A 27 -4.75 0.42 17.03
CA ALA A 27 -5.89 0.70 16.16
C ALA A 27 -5.54 1.74 15.08
N ASP A 28 -4.82 2.81 15.45
CA ASP A 28 -4.38 3.84 14.50
C ASP A 28 -3.38 3.25 13.49
N MET A 29 -2.43 2.45 13.97
CA MET A 29 -1.46 1.77 13.10
C MET A 29 -2.17 0.86 12.09
N ALA A 30 -3.20 0.13 12.51
CA ALA A 30 -3.99 -0.71 11.62
C ALA A 30 -4.78 0.12 10.58
N GLN A 31 -5.44 1.20 11.01
CA GLN A 31 -6.20 2.08 10.11
C GLN A 31 -5.30 2.78 9.09
N TRP A 32 -4.19 3.37 9.53
CA TRP A 32 -3.26 4.06 8.65
C TRP A 32 -2.55 3.10 7.73
N GLY A 33 -2.15 1.93 8.24
CA GLY A 33 -1.60 0.84 7.43
C GLY A 33 -2.57 0.38 6.36
N ALA A 34 -3.84 0.12 6.72
CA ALA A 34 -4.86 -0.26 5.75
C ALA A 34 -5.07 0.83 4.68
N ALA A 35 -5.18 2.10 5.06
CA ALA A 35 -5.37 3.20 4.12
C ALA A 35 -4.20 3.34 3.13
N HIS A 36 -2.96 3.35 3.63
CA HIS A 36 -1.78 3.47 2.76
C HIS A 36 -1.55 2.20 1.93
N GLY A 37 -1.81 1.02 2.51
CA GLY A 37 -1.73 -0.27 1.82
C GLY A 37 -2.70 -0.37 0.65
N VAL A 38 -3.98 -0.02 0.85
CA VAL A 38 -4.96 0.01 -0.24
C VAL A 38 -4.55 1.02 -1.30
N ALA A 39 -4.16 2.25 -0.92
CA ALA A 39 -3.75 3.27 -1.88
C ALA A 39 -2.59 2.81 -2.77
N LEU A 40 -1.52 2.28 -2.18
CA LEU A 40 -0.37 1.79 -2.97
C LEU A 40 -0.65 0.48 -3.70
N GLY A 41 -1.51 -0.38 -3.16
CA GLY A 41 -1.97 -1.58 -3.86
C GLY A 41 -2.74 -1.26 -5.13
N VAL A 42 -3.62 -0.24 -5.08
CA VAL A 42 -4.35 0.27 -6.25
C VAL A 42 -3.40 0.86 -7.28
N VAL A 43 -2.40 1.65 -6.85
CA VAL A 43 -1.34 2.13 -7.77
C VAL A 43 -0.62 0.96 -8.44
N GLY A 44 -0.24 -0.07 -7.67
CA GLY A 44 0.37 -1.29 -8.21
C GLY A 44 -0.51 -2.06 -9.19
N LEU A 45 -1.84 -2.03 -9.02
CA LEU A 45 -2.81 -2.59 -9.96
C LEU A 45 -2.81 -1.82 -11.29
N PHE A 46 -2.85 -0.48 -11.24
CA PHE A 46 -2.76 0.32 -12.46
C PHE A 46 -1.43 0.14 -13.19
N LEU A 47 -0.31 0.07 -12.45
CA LEU A 47 1.01 -0.21 -13.02
C LEU A 47 1.04 -1.59 -13.69
N LEU A 48 0.47 -2.61 -13.04
CA LEU A 48 0.36 -3.94 -13.63
C LEU A 48 -0.43 -3.92 -14.94
N LEU A 49 -1.59 -3.27 -14.93
CA LEU A 49 -2.43 -3.15 -16.13
C LEU A 49 -1.68 -2.42 -17.24
N LEU A 50 -1.01 -1.31 -16.94
CA LEU A 50 -0.23 -0.56 -17.91
C LEU A 50 0.86 -1.42 -18.54
N VAL A 51 1.69 -2.09 -17.73
CA VAL A 51 2.75 -2.97 -18.21
C VAL A 51 2.17 -4.10 -19.08
N SER A 52 1.06 -4.70 -18.64
CA SER A 52 0.37 -5.74 -19.42
C SER A 52 -0.13 -5.24 -20.79
N ARG A 53 -0.46 -3.95 -20.94
CA ARG A 53 -0.89 -3.36 -22.21
C ARG A 53 0.26 -2.91 -23.11
N LEU A 54 1.41 -2.59 -22.53
CA LEU A 54 2.60 -2.19 -23.29
C LEU A 54 3.44 -3.39 -23.73
N ALA A 55 3.34 -4.51 -23.02
CA ALA A 55 4.11 -5.73 -23.28
C ALA A 55 3.39 -6.75 -24.20
N GLY A 56 2.13 -6.50 -24.56
CA GLY A 56 1.35 -7.32 -25.48
C GLY A 56 0.98 -6.53 -26.73
#